data_AF-A0A7J9NDP8-F1
#
_entry.id   AF-A0A7J9NDP8-F1
#
_cell.length_a   1.000
_cell.length_b   1.000
_cell.length_c   1.000
_cell.angle_alpha   90.00
_cell.angle_beta   90.00
_cell.angle_gamma   90.00
#
_symmetry.space_group_name_H-M   'P 1'
#
loop_
_entity.id
_entity.type
_entity.pdbx_description
1 polymer ?
#
loop_
_entity_poly.entity_id
_entity_poly.type
_entity_poly.pdbx_seq_one_letter_code
_entity_poly.pdbx_strand_id
1 'polypeptide(L)'
;MALVVGKDIITRSFARTFVDIDLDDGNKGSVPIDCNNEEIEEVRTKVSSFVTSKRKRKNAQESVMDEQIKFAGEQLGKIANALEQFTTDKTPHLYEELMSMEVEGFDDDFLCSVIDYLVGHESEAKAFLVKSKKYKKIWLQKFSQC
;
A
#
# COMPACT_ATOMS: atom_id res chain seq x y z
N MET A 1 -0.77 -28.19 -53.92
CA MET A 1 -1.01 -27.13 -52.93
C MET A 1 -0.11 -27.44 -51.74
N ALA A 2 0.97 -26.67 -51.57
CA ALA A 2 2.00 -26.90 -50.56
C ALA A 2 1.91 -25.81 -49.49
N LEU A 3 1.99 -26.21 -48.22
CA LEU A 3 2.22 -25.31 -47.09
C LEU A 3 3.52 -25.75 -46.42
N VAL A 4 4.56 -24.95 -46.63
CA VAL A 4 5.80 -25.00 -45.86
C VAL A 4 5.54 -24.31 -44.52
N VAL A 5 5.80 -25.01 -43.41
CA VAL A 5 5.96 -24.39 -42.10
C VAL A 5 7.24 -24.96 -41.50
N GLY A 6 8.29 -24.13 -41.48
CA GLY A 6 9.55 -24.42 -40.80
C GLY A 6 9.40 -24.35 -39.29
N LYS A 7 10.18 -25.14 -38.57
CA LYS A 7 10.28 -25.07 -37.11
C LYS A 7 11.75 -25.16 -36.71
N ASP A 8 12.35 -23.99 -36.54
CA ASP A 8 13.65 -23.83 -35.89
C ASP A 8 13.60 -24.43 -34.48
N ILE A 9 14.52 -25.35 -34.18
CA ILE A 9 14.84 -25.72 -32.80
C ILE A 9 16.17 -25.04 -32.47
N ILE A 10 16.07 -23.97 -31.69
CA ILE A 10 17.24 -23.26 -31.14
C ILE A 10 17.75 -24.05 -29.94
N THR A 11 18.92 -24.68 -30.08
CA THR A 11 19.68 -25.26 -28.96
C THR A 11 20.17 -24.14 -28.06
N ARG A 12 19.62 -24.03 -26.85
CA ARG A 12 20.11 -23.08 -25.84
C ARG A 12 20.95 -23.83 -24.80
N SER A 13 22.26 -23.60 -24.83
CA SER A 13 23.16 -23.95 -23.73
C SER A 13 22.89 -23.03 -22.53
N PHE A 14 22.79 -23.61 -21.34
CA PHE A 14 22.86 -22.87 -20.08
C PHE A 14 24.13 -23.31 -19.37
N ALA A 15 25.21 -22.54 -19.51
CA ALA A 15 26.34 -22.67 -18.59
C ALA A 15 25.92 -22.04 -17.25
N ARG A 16 25.47 -22.87 -16.31
CA ARG A 16 25.33 -22.53 -14.89
C ARG A 16 26.66 -22.89 -14.22
N THR A 17 27.54 -21.91 -14.03
CA THR A 17 28.61 -22.01 -13.03
C THR A 17 28.10 -21.38 -11.74
N PHE A 18 27.53 -22.20 -10.87
CA PHE A 18 27.41 -21.86 -9.46
C PHE A 18 28.74 -22.23 -8.81
N VAL A 19 29.43 -21.22 -8.30
CA VAL A 19 30.53 -21.43 -7.35
C VAL A 19 29.90 -21.95 -6.07
N ASP A 20 30.31 -23.15 -5.66
CA ASP A 20 29.92 -23.78 -4.41
C ASP A 20 30.61 -23.04 -3.25
N ILE A 21 29.84 -22.68 -2.22
CA ILE A 21 30.39 -22.09 -0.99
C ILE A 21 30.50 -23.24 0.01
N ASP A 22 31.72 -23.74 0.16
CA ASP A 22 32.02 -24.85 1.07
C ASP A 22 31.98 -24.37 2.53
N LEU A 23 31.11 -24.98 3.34
CA LEU A 23 31.13 -24.89 4.80
C LEU A 23 31.48 -26.28 5.33
N ASP A 24 32.71 -26.42 5.82
CA ASP A 24 33.26 -27.64 6.41
C ASP A 24 32.61 -27.95 7.77
N ASP A 25 31.96 -29.11 7.87
CA ASP A 25 31.96 -29.97 9.06
C ASP A 25 31.59 -31.41 8.64
N GLY A 26 32.56 -32.31 8.75
CA GLY A 26 32.25 -33.70 9.10
C GLY A 26 32.61 -34.79 8.11
N ASN A 27 33.92 -34.98 7.87
CA ASN A 27 34.57 -36.31 7.91
C ASN A 27 34.08 -37.40 6.91
N LYS A 28 34.79 -37.55 5.78
CA LYS A 28 35.65 -38.72 5.39
C LYS A 28 35.76 -38.84 3.86
N GLY A 29 36.96 -38.59 3.30
CA GLY A 29 37.29 -39.07 1.95
C GLY A 29 38.40 -38.32 1.21
N SER A 30 39.55 -38.07 1.85
CA SER A 30 40.70 -37.39 1.25
C SER A 30 41.45 -38.26 0.22
N VAL A 31 41.72 -37.73 -0.98
CA VAL A 31 42.95 -37.96 -1.76
C VAL A 31 43.33 -36.63 -2.41
N PRO A 32 44.61 -36.19 -2.34
CA PRO A 32 45.02 -34.82 -2.63
C PRO A 32 45.19 -34.59 -4.13
N ILE A 33 44.67 -33.48 -4.65
CA ILE A 33 45.11 -32.98 -5.97
C ILE A 33 46.44 -32.28 -5.74
N ASP A 34 47.46 -32.98 -6.20
CA ASP A 34 48.88 -32.64 -6.28
C ASP A 34 49.08 -31.26 -6.91
N CYS A 35 49.58 -30.32 -6.10
CA CYS A 35 50.01 -29.01 -6.56
C CYS A 35 51.46 -29.14 -7.05
N ASN A 36 51.66 -29.31 -8.36
CA ASN A 36 52.96 -29.09 -8.98
C ASN A 36 52.99 -27.72 -9.67
N ASN A 37 53.82 -26.88 -9.07
CA ASN A 37 54.27 -25.56 -9.50
C ASN A 37 55.56 -25.73 -10.31
N GLU A 38 55.59 -25.36 -11.59
CA GLU A 38 56.81 -25.02 -12.35
C GLU A 38 56.39 -24.40 -13.69
N GLU A 39 56.55 -23.09 -13.84
CA GLU A 39 57.60 -22.42 -14.62
C GLU A 39 57.10 -21.89 -15.98
N ILE A 40 57.06 -20.55 -16.05
CA ILE A 40 57.64 -19.69 -17.09
C ILE A 40 57.46 -20.16 -18.54
N GLU A 41 56.76 -19.37 -19.37
CA GLU A 41 57.41 -18.67 -20.49
C GLU A 41 56.52 -17.63 -21.16
N GLU A 42 57.20 -16.58 -21.59
CA GLU A 42 56.79 -15.26 -22.03
C GLU A 42 56.18 -15.28 -23.44
N VAL A 43 54.96 -14.76 -23.66
CA VAL A 43 54.60 -14.18 -24.98
C VAL A 43 53.89 -12.85 -24.82
N ARG A 44 54.70 -11.80 -24.91
CA ARG A 44 54.33 -10.40 -25.05
C ARG A 44 53.34 -10.21 -26.21
N THR A 45 52.17 -9.64 -25.93
CA THR A 45 51.48 -8.77 -26.90
C THR A 45 51.03 -7.50 -26.20
N LYS A 46 51.77 -6.42 -26.46
CA LYS A 46 51.38 -5.06 -26.09
C LYS A 46 50.16 -4.67 -26.90
N VAL A 47 49.00 -4.49 -26.28
CA VAL A 47 47.96 -3.60 -26.82
C VAL A 47 47.29 -2.83 -25.69
N SER A 48 47.61 -1.53 -25.68
CA SER A 48 46.77 -0.38 -25.35
C SER A 48 45.93 -0.37 -24.06
N SER A 49 46.20 0.66 -23.26
CA SER A 49 45.48 1.09 -22.06
C SER A 49 43.96 1.14 -22.21
N PHE A 50 43.24 0.55 -21.26
CA PHE A 50 41.88 0.98 -20.96
C PHE A 50 41.77 1.26 -19.47
N VAL A 51 42.00 2.52 -19.11
CA VAL A 51 41.59 3.08 -17.83
C VAL A 51 40.08 2.86 -17.75
N THR A 52 39.65 1.86 -16.99
CA THR A 52 38.23 1.64 -16.72
C THR A 52 37.77 2.79 -15.83
N SER A 53 37.32 3.84 -16.50
CA SER A 53 36.49 4.93 -16.00
C SER A 53 35.54 4.39 -14.93
N LYS A 54 35.63 4.96 -13.72
CA LYS A 54 34.63 4.74 -12.67
C LYS A 54 33.32 5.30 -13.17
N ARG A 55 32.51 4.44 -13.80
CA ARG A 55 31.18 4.77 -14.28
C ARG A 55 30.27 4.91 -13.06
N LYS A 56 30.20 6.12 -12.52
CA LYS A 56 29.18 6.54 -11.54
C LYS A 56 27.83 6.38 -12.24
N ARG A 57 27.13 5.26 -12.02
CA ARG A 57 25.74 5.11 -12.48
C ARG A 57 24.93 6.18 -11.76
N LYS A 58 24.49 7.20 -12.49
CA LYS A 58 23.54 8.19 -12.03
C LYS A 58 22.23 7.44 -11.75
N ASN A 59 21.75 7.50 -10.52
CA ASN A 59 20.48 6.94 -10.06
C ASN A 59 19.33 7.46 -10.92
N ALA A 60 18.85 6.64 -11.86
CA ALA A 60 17.57 6.86 -12.54
C ALA A 60 16.44 6.04 -11.88
N GLN A 61 16.77 5.14 -10.94
CA GLN A 61 15.80 4.37 -10.17
C GLN A 61 15.22 5.12 -8.97
N GLU A 62 15.92 6.16 -8.48
CA GLU A 62 15.53 6.94 -7.31
C GLU A 62 14.22 7.70 -7.55
N SER A 63 14.01 8.24 -8.76
CA SER A 63 12.78 8.95 -9.11
C SER A 63 11.53 8.05 -9.14
N VAL A 64 11.67 6.78 -9.56
CA VAL A 64 10.55 5.83 -9.58
C VAL A 64 10.16 5.41 -8.16
N MET A 65 11.16 5.25 -7.28
CA MET A 65 10.94 4.95 -5.86
C MET A 65 10.28 6.14 -5.16
N ASP A 66 10.73 7.37 -5.43
CA ASP A 66 10.16 8.59 -4.87
C ASP A 66 8.69 8.79 -5.27
N GLU A 67 8.34 8.51 -6.52
CA GLU A 67 6.95 8.57 -7.01
C GLU A 67 6.06 7.52 -6.33
N GLN A 68 6.57 6.29 -6.12
CA GLN A 68 5.84 5.25 -5.39
C GLN A 68 5.64 5.60 -3.92
N ILE A 69 6.65 6.17 -3.26
CA ILE A 69 6.58 6.64 -1.87
C ILE A 69 5.56 7.78 -1.74
N LYS A 70 5.58 8.75 -2.67
CA LYS A 70 4.61 9.84 -2.70
C LYS A 70 3.19 9.31 -2.90
N PHE A 71 2.99 8.41 -3.86
CA PHE A 71 1.68 7.80 -4.11
C PHE A 71 1.18 7.02 -2.90
N ALA A 72 2.03 6.21 -2.27
CA ALA A 72 1.69 5.49 -1.04
C ALA A 72 1.30 6.45 0.09
N GLY A 73 2.04 7.56 0.27
CA GLY A 73 1.72 8.61 1.23
C GLY A 73 0.35 9.25 0.99
N GLU A 74 0.00 9.54 -0.27
CA GLU A 74 -1.32 10.07 -0.63
C GLU A 74 -2.46 9.09 -0.33
N GLN A 75 -2.28 7.79 -0.61
CA GLN A 75 -3.28 6.77 -0.30
C GLN A 75 -3.44 6.59 1.22
N LEU A 76 -2.33 6.56 1.97
CA LEU A 76 -2.36 6.53 3.43
C LEU A 76 -3.07 7.77 4.00
N GLY A 77 -2.84 8.96 3.44
CA GLY A 77 -3.55 10.17 3.82
C GLY A 77 -5.06 10.08 3.60
N LYS A 78 -5.51 9.48 2.49
CA LYS A 78 -6.95 9.24 2.23
C LYS A 78 -7.55 8.27 3.24
N ILE A 79 -6.84 7.19 3.56
CA ILE A 79 -7.29 6.20 4.55
C ILE A 79 -7.37 6.84 5.94
N ALA A 80 -6.35 7.60 6.34
CA ALA A 80 -6.34 8.30 7.62
C ALA A 80 -7.52 9.28 7.75
N ASN A 81 -7.77 10.10 6.73
CA ASN A 81 -8.91 11.03 6.71
C ASN A 81 -10.26 10.27 6.76
N ALA A 82 -10.40 9.17 6.02
CA ALA A 82 -11.61 8.34 6.09
C ALA A 82 -11.82 7.72 7.48
N LEU A 83 -10.76 7.28 8.14
CA LEU A 83 -10.81 6.78 9.51
C LEU A 83 -11.17 7.90 10.50
N GLU A 84 -10.58 9.08 10.36
CA GLU A 84 -10.88 10.24 11.19
C GLU A 84 -12.37 10.61 11.11
N GLN A 85 -12.92 10.66 9.89
CA GLN A 85 -14.36 10.87 9.66
C GLN A 85 -15.25 9.75 10.18
N PHE A 86 -14.75 8.51 10.21
CA PHE A 86 -15.45 7.35 10.78
C PHE A 86 -15.48 7.40 12.31
N THR A 87 -14.42 7.91 12.93
CA THR A 87 -14.32 8.04 14.39
C THR A 87 -14.88 9.35 14.95
N THR A 88 -15.18 10.32 14.09
CA THR A 88 -15.75 11.60 14.53
C THR A 88 -17.13 11.34 15.10
N ASP A 89 -17.21 11.35 16.43
CA ASP A 89 -18.48 11.23 17.14
C ASP A 89 -19.33 12.47 16.85
N LYS A 90 -20.46 12.27 16.16
CA LYS A 90 -21.39 13.32 15.76
C LYS A 90 -22.47 13.55 16.81
N THR A 91 -22.48 12.77 17.89
CA THR A 91 -23.39 12.89 19.04
C THR A 91 -23.46 14.31 19.61
N PRO A 92 -22.34 15.02 19.89
CA PRO A 92 -22.43 16.39 20.42
C PRO A 92 -23.08 17.36 19.43
N HIS A 93 -22.82 17.20 18.12
CA HIS A 93 -23.42 18.04 17.09
C HIS A 93 -24.93 17.81 16.97
N LEU A 94 -25.38 16.56 17.16
CA LEU A 94 -26.78 16.17 17.19
C LEU A 94 -27.52 16.82 18.37
N TYR A 95 -26.91 16.77 19.55
CA TYR A 95 -27.45 17.39 20.76
C TYR A 95 -27.57 18.90 20.60
N GLU A 96 -26.48 19.57 20.20
CA GLU A 96 -26.49 21.02 20.00
C GLU A 96 -27.52 21.44 18.95
N GLU A 97 -27.63 20.71 17.84
CA GLU A 97 -28.57 21.09 16.79
C GLU A 97 -30.03 20.84 17.18
N LEU A 98 -30.34 19.76 17.92
CA LEU A 98 -31.69 19.53 18.45
C LEU A 98 -32.09 20.56 19.49
N MET A 99 -31.18 20.91 20.41
CA MET A 99 -31.43 21.90 21.46
C MET A 99 -31.46 23.34 20.92
N SER A 100 -30.67 23.64 19.87
CA SER A 100 -30.65 24.95 19.21
C SER A 100 -31.76 25.12 18.18
N MET A 101 -32.41 24.04 17.77
CA MET A 101 -33.65 24.14 17.04
C MET A 101 -34.65 24.67 18.07
N GLU A 102 -34.99 25.95 17.99
CA GLU A 102 -36.16 26.54 18.67
C GLU A 102 -37.41 25.79 18.17
N VAL A 103 -37.57 24.53 18.57
CA VAL A 103 -38.74 23.74 18.25
C VAL A 103 -39.79 24.13 19.26
N GLU A 104 -40.29 25.35 19.08
CA GLU A 104 -41.46 25.90 19.74
C GLU A 104 -42.56 24.81 19.72
N GLY A 105 -42.76 24.17 20.88
CA GLY A 105 -43.78 23.15 21.11
C GLY A 105 -43.33 21.75 21.55
N PHE A 106 -42.04 21.44 21.69
CA PHE A 106 -41.59 20.15 22.26
C PHE A 106 -40.91 20.33 23.61
N ASP A 107 -41.19 19.40 24.52
CA ASP A 107 -40.61 19.37 25.86
C ASP A 107 -39.19 18.79 25.86
N ASP A 108 -38.34 19.23 26.79
CA ASP A 108 -36.94 18.82 26.88
C ASP A 108 -36.79 17.31 27.13
N ASP A 109 -37.71 16.69 27.90
CA ASP A 109 -37.67 15.24 28.15
C ASP A 109 -37.97 14.44 26.87
N PHE A 110 -38.85 14.98 26.02
CA PHE A 110 -39.13 14.40 24.70
C PHE A 110 -37.90 14.54 23.78
N LEU A 111 -37.25 15.69 23.77
CA LEU A 111 -36.04 15.89 22.96
C LEU A 111 -34.90 14.99 23.43
N CYS A 112 -34.73 14.77 24.73
CA CYS A 112 -33.78 13.79 25.27
C CYS A 112 -34.09 12.37 24.74
N SER A 113 -35.35 11.96 24.77
CA SER A 113 -35.78 10.64 24.28
C SER A 113 -35.49 10.46 22.79
N VAL A 114 -35.67 11.51 21.98
CA VAL A 114 -35.30 11.51 20.56
C VAL A 114 -33.79 11.35 20.37
N ILE A 115 -32.99 12.06 21.18
CA ILE A 115 -31.52 11.98 21.09
C ILE A 115 -31.06 10.56 21.43
N ASP A 116 -31.56 9.97 22.51
CA ASP A 116 -31.22 8.59 22.89
C ASP A 116 -31.56 7.60 21.77
N TYR A 117 -32.71 7.77 21.12
CA TYR A 117 -33.10 6.98 19.96
C TYR A 117 -32.12 7.19 18.78
N LEU A 118 -31.83 8.44 18.42
CA LEU A 118 -30.95 8.75 17.28
C LEU A 118 -29.50 8.28 17.50
N VAL A 119 -29.01 8.28 18.74
CA VAL A 119 -27.72 7.70 19.11
C VAL A 119 -27.70 6.19 18.85
N GLY A 120 -28.79 5.48 19.14
CA GLY A 120 -28.96 4.07 18.78
C GLY A 120 -29.17 3.81 17.28
N HIS A 121 -29.67 4.81 16.54
CA HIS A 121 -30.04 4.72 15.14
C HIS A 121 -29.19 5.67 14.26
N GLU A 122 -27.91 5.34 14.10
CA GLU A 122 -26.91 6.19 13.43
C GLU A 122 -27.32 6.63 12.00
N SER A 123 -28.00 5.77 11.24
CA SER A 123 -28.50 6.10 9.89
C SER A 123 -29.60 7.16 9.92
N GLU A 124 -30.50 7.10 10.90
CA GLU A 124 -31.57 8.08 11.10
C GLU A 124 -31.01 9.40 11.64
N ALA A 125 -30.03 9.34 12.55
CA ALA A 125 -29.23 10.47 12.99
C ALA A 125 -28.59 11.23 11.82
N LYS A 126 -27.89 10.51 10.94
CA LYS A 126 -27.28 11.08 9.73
C LYS A 126 -28.33 11.71 8.82
N ALA A 127 -29.44 11.01 8.58
CA ALA A 127 -30.51 11.51 7.74
C ALA A 127 -31.20 12.74 8.36
N PHE A 128 -31.32 12.79 9.70
CA PHE A 128 -31.91 13.90 10.44
C PHE A 128 -31.04 15.14 10.30
N LEU A 129 -29.72 15.05 10.55
CA LEU A 129 -28.79 16.18 10.47
C LEU A 129 -28.83 16.89 9.10
N VAL A 130 -28.95 16.13 8.00
CA VAL A 130 -29.00 16.67 6.62
C VAL A 130 -30.33 17.37 6.29
N LYS A 131 -31.41 17.11 7.04
CA LYS A 131 -32.73 17.72 6.77
C LYS A 131 -32.72 19.22 7.08
N SER A 132 -33.47 19.99 6.31
CA SER A 132 -33.74 21.39 6.67
C SER A 132 -34.62 21.48 7.91
N LYS A 133 -34.59 22.63 8.61
CA LYS A 133 -35.37 22.87 9.85
C LYS A 133 -36.85 22.46 9.74
N LYS A 134 -37.50 22.76 8.59
CA LYS A 134 -38.90 22.36 8.33
C LYS A 134 -39.09 20.85 8.36
N TYR A 135 -38.22 20.10 7.70
CA TYR A 135 -38.31 18.64 7.66
C TYR A 135 -37.91 17.98 8.96
N LYS A 136 -36.98 18.57 9.72
CA LYS A 136 -36.66 18.16 11.10
C LYS A 136 -37.90 18.26 11.98
N LYS A 137 -38.66 19.36 11.92
CA LYS A 137 -39.90 19.53 12.72
C LYS A 137 -40.98 18.50 12.35
N ILE A 138 -41.19 18.27 11.05
CA ILE A 138 -42.14 17.23 10.58
C ILE A 138 -41.72 15.83 11.04
N TRP A 139 -40.42 15.55 11.03
CA TRP A 139 -39.90 14.27 11.49
C TRP A 139 -40.14 14.07 12.99
N LEU A 140 -39.85 15.09 13.82
CA LEU A 140 -40.13 15.06 15.27
C LEU A 140 -41.61 14.85 15.57
N GLN A 141 -42.51 15.52 14.83
CA GLN A 141 -43.96 15.32 14.96
C GLN A 141 -44.41 13.90 14.61
N LYS A 142 -43.73 13.23 13.67
CA LYS A 142 -44.03 11.83 13.35
C LYS A 142 -43.47 10.89 14.40
N PHE A 143 -42.28 11.20 14.92
CA PHE A 143 -41.66 10.43 15.99
C PHE A 143 -42.52 10.42 17.25
N SER A 144 -43.14 11.55 17.62
CA SER A 144 -44.05 11.63 18.77
C SER A 144 -45.38 10.87 18.58
N GLN A 145 -45.66 10.34 17.40
CA GLN A 145 -46.87 9.56 17.08
C GLN A 145 -46.60 8.06 17.03
N CYS A 146 -45.34 7.64 17.16
CA CYS A 146 -44.92 6.25 17.24
C CYS A 146 -44.94 5.77 18.71
#